data_AF-A0A9D4DAN7-F1
#
_entry.id   AF-A0A9D4DAN7-F1
#
_cell.length_a   1.000
_cell.length_b   1.000
_cell.length_c   1.000
_cell.angle_alpha   90.00
_cell.angle_beta   90.00
_cell.angle_gamma   90.00
#
_symmetry.space_group_name_H-M   'P 1'
#
loop_
_entity.id
_entity.type
_entity.pdbx_description
1 polymer ?
#
loop_
_entity_poly.entity_id
_entity_poly.type
_entity_poly.pdbx_seq_one_letter_code
_entity_poly.pdbx_strand_id
1 'polypeptide(L)'
;MSLRSKFDLLPSGDLRIIRREVPMVSTGSLPALCQSPDVVENQAVAAVRKLGGDATSRQHILGQYTIQFGKYRGQIFRWIVENSLGFCAYLVYDMRKEVQVDTPLSANKFALKEHVNSFPQGRCYKEMINYLLYIYV
;
A
#
# COMPACT_ATOMS: atom_id res chain seq x y z
N MET A 1 3.66 14.23 21.03
CA MET A 1 4.79 13.48 20.44
C MET A 1 5.15 12.32 21.36
N SER A 2 4.91 11.08 20.92
CA SER A 2 5.45 9.87 21.57
C SER A 2 5.45 8.75 20.52
N LEU A 3 6.60 8.51 19.92
CA LEU A 3 6.86 7.33 19.08
C LEU A 3 6.94 6.12 20.01
N ARG A 4 5.79 5.54 20.38
CA ARG A 4 5.77 4.30 21.15
C ARG A 4 6.35 3.17 20.26
N SER A 5 7.41 2.57 20.76
CA SER A 5 8.27 1.58 20.12
C SER A 5 7.49 0.48 19.39
N LYS A 6 7.88 0.20 18.14
CA LYS A 6 7.37 -0.91 17.29
C LYS A 6 8.06 -2.26 17.57
N PHE A 7 8.88 -2.31 18.62
CA PHE A 7 9.72 -3.46 18.95
C PHE A 7 9.60 -3.79 20.43
N ASP A 8 9.35 -5.07 20.73
CA ASP A 8 9.52 -5.62 22.08
C ASP A 8 10.92 -6.23 22.17
N LEU A 9 11.65 -5.90 23.23
CA LEU A 9 12.91 -6.55 23.55
C LEU A 9 12.59 -7.81 24.36
N LEU A 10 12.95 -8.98 23.84
CA LEU A 10 12.82 -10.23 24.58
C LEU A 10 13.89 -10.28 25.69
N PRO A 11 13.68 -11.05 26.76
CA PRO A 11 14.68 -11.26 27.81
C PRO A 11 16.01 -11.84 27.31
N SER A 12 16.02 -12.46 26.12
CA SER A 12 17.22 -12.94 25.42
C SER A 12 18.05 -11.83 24.78
N GLY A 13 17.55 -10.60 24.72
CA GLY A 13 18.16 -9.48 23.99
C GLY A 13 17.71 -9.36 22.53
N ASP A 14 16.89 -10.30 22.04
CA ASP A 14 16.38 -10.26 20.68
C ASP A 14 15.21 -9.30 20.52
N LEU A 15 15.25 -8.50 19.46
CA LEU A 15 14.15 -7.62 19.09
C LEU A 15 13.06 -8.41 18.36
N ARG A 16 11.86 -8.50 18.95
CA ARG A 16 10.69 -9.02 18.27
C ARG A 16 9.91 -7.85 17.65
N ILE A 17 9.72 -7.90 16.34
CA ILE A 17 8.79 -6.99 15.65
C ILE A 17 7.38 -7.31 16.15
N ILE A 18 6.74 -6.37 16.84
CA ILE A 18 5.35 -6.50 17.22
C ILE A 18 4.50 -6.25 15.98
N ARG A 19 4.27 -7.29 15.18
CA ARG A 19 3.23 -7.26 14.16
C ARG A 19 1.90 -7.36 14.90
N ARG A 20 1.30 -6.22 15.27
CA ARG A 20 -0.13 -6.22 15.57
C ARG A 20 -0.82 -6.68 14.29
N GLU A 21 -1.33 -7.90 14.29
CA GLU A 21 -2.39 -8.27 13.37
C GLU A 21 -3.57 -7.37 13.68
N VAL A 22 -3.63 -6.23 12.98
CA VAL A 22 -4.86 -5.44 12.95
C VAL A 22 -5.86 -6.30 12.20
N PRO A 23 -7.03 -6.61 12.78
CA PRO A 23 -7.99 -7.49 12.16
C PRO A 23 -8.27 -7.02 10.74
N MET A 24 -8.17 -7.94 9.79
CA MET A 24 -8.55 -7.71 8.40
C MET A 24 -9.98 -7.18 8.43
N VAL A 25 -10.22 -5.99 7.88
CA VAL A 25 -11.60 -5.52 7.68
C VAL A 25 -12.19 -6.43 6.62
N SER A 26 -12.84 -7.50 7.04
CA SER A 26 -13.68 -8.35 6.18
C SER A 26 -15.01 -7.64 5.99
N THR A 27 -15.05 -6.66 5.10
CA THR A 27 -16.34 -6.19 4.57
C THR A 27 -16.93 -7.34 3.76
N GLY A 28 -17.93 -8.00 4.35
CA GLY A 28 -18.64 -9.12 3.76
C GLY A 28 -19.31 -8.75 2.43
N SER A 29 -18.79 -9.32 1.35
CA SER A 29 -19.48 -9.86 0.17
C SER A 29 -18.35 -10.20 -0.81
N LEU A 30 -18.49 -11.26 -1.59
CA LEU A 30 -17.54 -11.53 -2.69
C LEU A 30 -17.55 -10.29 -3.59
N PRO A 31 -16.47 -9.47 -3.62
CA PRO A 31 -16.57 -8.20 -4.32
C PRO A 31 -16.52 -8.51 -5.81
N ALA A 32 -17.44 -7.90 -6.55
CA ALA A 32 -17.50 -7.86 -8.00
C ALA A 32 -16.11 -7.62 -8.65
N LEU A 33 -16.04 -7.85 -9.97
CA LEU A 33 -14.95 -7.36 -10.82
C LEU A 33 -14.47 -5.97 -10.36
N CYS A 34 -13.16 -5.71 -10.47
CA CYS A 34 -12.51 -4.45 -10.06
C CYS A 34 -13.42 -3.23 -10.29
N GLN A 35 -13.70 -2.47 -9.23
CA GLN A 35 -14.60 -1.31 -9.31
C GLN A 35 -13.94 -0.21 -10.13
N SER A 36 -14.73 0.60 -10.82
CA SER A 36 -14.22 1.71 -11.62
C SER A 36 -13.38 2.70 -10.79
N PRO A 37 -12.43 3.40 -11.43
CA PRO A 37 -11.56 4.36 -10.75
C PRO A 37 -12.35 5.43 -9.97
N ASP A 38 -13.44 5.93 -10.54
CA ASP A 38 -14.30 6.95 -9.92
C ASP A 38 -14.94 6.46 -8.62
N VAL A 39 -15.36 5.19 -8.57
CA VAL A 39 -15.96 4.61 -7.36
C VAL A 39 -14.92 4.51 -6.25
N VAL A 40 -13.71 4.04 -6.58
CA VAL A 40 -12.61 3.94 -5.60
C VAL A 40 -12.20 5.33 -5.10
N GLU A 41 -12.12 6.31 -5.99
CA GLU A 41 -11.79 7.69 -5.64
C GLU A 41 -12.84 8.32 -4.72
N ASN A 42 -14.12 8.20 -5.06
CA ASN A 42 -15.21 8.74 -4.24
C ASN A 42 -15.25 8.10 -2.83
N GLN A 43 -15.02 6.78 -2.74
CA GLN A 43 -14.90 6.09 -1.46
C GLN A 43 -13.71 6.59 -0.64
N ALA A 44 -12.56 6.78 -1.29
CA ALA A 44 -11.36 7.30 -0.66
C ALA A 44 -11.54 8.74 -0.16
N VAL A 45 -12.13 9.63 -0.97
CA VAL A 45 -12.42 11.02 -0.57
C VAL A 45 -13.38 11.06 0.62
N ALA A 46 -14.44 10.24 0.61
CA ALA A 46 -15.36 10.14 1.74
C ALA A 46 -14.65 9.64 3.01
N ALA A 47 -13.76 8.64 2.88
CA ALA A 47 -12.97 8.13 3.99
C ALA A 47 -12.00 9.18 4.55
N VAL A 48 -11.30 9.93 3.70
CA VAL A 48 -10.41 11.03 4.13
C VAL A 48 -11.19 12.08 4.91
N ARG A 49 -12.35 12.53 4.39
CA ARG A 49 -13.22 13.51 5.08
C ARG A 49 -13.71 12.98 6.43
N LYS A 50 -14.13 11.72 6.49
CA LYS A 50 -14.60 11.08 7.74
C LYS A 50 -13.48 10.99 8.79
N LEU A 51 -12.24 10.79 8.37
CA LEU A 51 -11.07 10.73 9.25
C LEU A 51 -10.51 12.12 9.63
N GLY A 52 -11.15 13.22 9.18
CA GLY A 52 -10.66 14.58 9.39
C GLY A 52 -9.36 14.89 8.64
N GLY A 53 -9.04 14.10 7.62
CA GLY A 53 -7.86 14.31 6.78
C GLY A 53 -8.10 15.35 5.70
N ASP A 54 -7.01 15.80 5.07
CA ASP A 54 -7.07 16.74 3.95
C ASP A 54 -7.48 16.02 2.65
N ALA A 55 -8.72 16.27 2.21
CA ALA A 55 -9.30 15.75 0.97
C ALA A 55 -8.92 16.57 -0.28
N THR A 56 -8.01 17.54 -0.16
CA THR A 56 -7.38 18.23 -1.30
C THR A 56 -6.02 17.61 -1.63
N SER A 57 -5.40 16.92 -0.67
CA SER A 57 -4.15 16.19 -0.87
C SER A 57 -4.37 14.87 -1.61
N ARG A 58 -3.86 14.80 -2.85
CA ARG A 58 -3.85 13.57 -3.67
C ARG A 58 -3.20 12.40 -2.93
N GLN A 59 -2.14 12.66 -2.15
CA GLN A 59 -1.45 11.62 -1.38
C GLN A 59 -2.34 11.00 -0.30
N HIS A 60 -3.14 11.82 0.39
CA HIS A 60 -4.08 11.33 1.41
C HIS A 60 -5.24 10.55 0.80
N ILE A 61 -5.76 11.02 -0.33
CA ILE A 61 -6.78 10.33 -1.11
C ILE A 61 -6.26 8.97 -1.56
N LEU A 62 -5.10 8.93 -2.24
CA LEU A 62 -4.48 7.68 -2.69
C LEU A 62 -4.23 6.71 -1.54
N GLY A 63 -3.84 7.21 -0.35
CA GLY A 63 -3.66 6.37 0.83
C GLY A 63 -4.92 5.62 1.28
N GLN A 64 -6.11 6.12 0.95
CA GLN A 64 -7.41 5.48 1.24
C GLN A 64 -7.94 4.61 0.10
N TYR A 65 -7.23 4.49 -1.03
CA TYR A 65 -7.66 3.59 -2.10
C TYR A 65 -7.61 2.14 -1.65
N THR A 66 -8.67 1.39 -1.93
CA THR A 66 -8.74 -0.04 -1.68
C THR A 66 -7.98 -0.80 -2.77
N ILE A 67 -7.15 -1.75 -2.37
CA ILE A 67 -6.48 -2.70 -3.26
C ILE A 67 -7.53 -3.64 -3.83
N GLN A 68 -7.57 -3.74 -5.15
CA GLN A 68 -8.52 -4.61 -5.85
C GLN A 68 -7.85 -5.85 -6.45
N PHE A 69 -6.61 -6.18 -6.08
CA PHE A 69 -5.89 -7.31 -6.65
C PHE A 69 -4.95 -7.99 -5.66
N GLY A 70 -4.53 -9.21 -6.02
CA GLY A 70 -3.55 -9.98 -5.27
C GLY A 70 -3.98 -10.31 -3.83
N LYS A 71 -3.01 -10.73 -3.02
CA LYS A 71 -3.24 -11.25 -1.67
C LYS A 71 -3.72 -10.22 -0.64
N TYR A 72 -3.57 -8.92 -0.94
CA TYR A 72 -3.97 -7.83 -0.05
C TYR A 72 -5.26 -7.14 -0.53
N ARG A 73 -6.03 -7.77 -1.41
CA ARG A 73 -7.33 -7.26 -1.87
C ARG A 73 -8.22 -6.92 -0.66
N GLY A 74 -8.83 -5.74 -0.70
CA GLY A 74 -9.66 -5.19 0.39
C GLY A 74 -8.90 -4.30 1.39
N GLN A 75 -7.56 -4.31 1.39
CA GLN A 75 -6.78 -3.39 2.23
C GLN A 75 -6.60 -2.02 1.57
N ILE A 76 -6.38 -0.97 2.36
CA ILE A 76 -6.08 0.37 1.84
C ILE A 76 -4.58 0.52 1.50
N PHE A 77 -4.26 1.40 0.54
CA PHE A 77 -2.88 1.64 0.10
C PHE A 77 -1.94 2.08 1.23
N ARG A 78 -2.42 2.95 2.12
CA ARG A 78 -1.63 3.38 3.29
C ARG A 78 -1.24 2.17 4.15
N TRP A 79 -2.19 1.28 4.40
CA TRP A 79 -1.96 0.09 5.23
C TRP A 79 -0.89 -0.81 4.64
N ILE A 80 -0.92 -1.08 3.33
CA ILE A 80 0.07 -1.96 2.70
C ILE A 80 1.47 -1.33 2.65
N VAL A 81 1.57 -0.01 2.44
CA VAL A 81 2.85 0.71 2.48
C VAL A 81 3.47 0.63 3.88
N GLU A 82 2.65 0.72 4.93
CA GLU A 82 3.10 0.65 6.32
C GLU A 82 3.46 -0.77 6.78
N ASN A 83 2.79 -1.81 6.25
CA ASN A 83 2.88 -3.19 6.77
C ASN A 83 3.63 -4.16 5.84
N SER A 84 3.77 -3.83 4.56
CA SER A 84 4.30 -4.74 3.53
C SER A 84 4.99 -3.98 2.40
N LEU A 85 5.85 -3.04 2.76
CA LEU A 85 6.58 -2.18 1.82
C LEU A 85 7.38 -2.97 0.76
N GLY A 86 7.94 -4.13 1.12
CA GLY A 86 8.64 -5.00 0.16
C GLY A 86 7.74 -5.53 -0.96
N PHE A 87 6.46 -5.81 -0.68
CA PHE A 87 5.50 -6.19 -1.72
C PHE A 87 5.19 -5.01 -2.65
N CYS A 88 4.97 -3.82 -2.09
CA CYS A 88 4.75 -2.60 -2.88
C CYS A 88 5.94 -2.32 -3.80
N ALA A 89 7.17 -2.47 -3.28
CA ALA A 89 8.39 -2.29 -4.04
C ALA A 89 8.52 -3.31 -5.18
N TYR A 90 8.32 -4.60 -4.89
CA TYR A 90 8.30 -5.66 -5.90
C TYR A 90 7.30 -5.35 -7.01
N LEU A 91 6.07 -4.99 -6.65
CA LEU A 91 5.02 -4.70 -7.62
C LEU A 91 5.35 -3.48 -8.49
N VAL A 92 5.86 -2.39 -7.91
CA VAL A 92 6.27 -1.21 -8.67
C VAL A 92 7.41 -1.54 -9.64
N TYR A 93 8.34 -2.41 -9.22
CA TYR A 93 9.42 -2.91 -10.08
C TYR A 93 8.89 -3.80 -11.21
N ASP A 94 7.98 -4.72 -10.92
CA ASP A 94 7.37 -5.60 -11.92
C ASP A 94 6.63 -4.77 -12.99
N MET A 95 5.87 -3.77 -12.53
CA MET A 95 5.16 -2.79 -13.37
C MET A 95 6.06 -1.77 -14.08
N ARG A 96 7.40 -1.92 -14.09
CA ARG A 96 8.30 -0.93 -14.72
C ARG A 96 8.14 -0.84 -16.24
N LYS A 97 7.77 -1.95 -16.88
CA LYS A 97 7.53 -2.04 -18.33
C LYS A 97 6.04 -2.07 -18.69
N GLU A 98 5.15 -2.12 -17.70
CA GLU A 98 3.71 -2.10 -17.93
C GLU A 98 3.25 -0.70 -18.37
N VAL A 99 2.31 -0.64 -19.32
CA VAL A 99 1.63 0.57 -19.76
C VAL A 99 0.21 0.57 -19.18
N GLN A 100 -0.26 1.73 -18.73
CA GLN A 100 -1.61 1.86 -18.21
C GLN A 100 -2.60 1.67 -19.35
N VAL A 101 -3.41 0.62 -19.25
CA VAL A 101 -4.56 0.38 -20.13
C VAL A 101 -5.85 0.85 -19.46
N ASP A 102 -6.88 1.11 -20.25
CA ASP A 102 -8.19 1.55 -19.79
C ASP A 102 -9.00 0.38 -19.20
N THR A 103 -8.52 -0.14 -18.07
CA THR A 103 -9.24 -1.14 -17.27
C THR A 103 -9.20 -0.74 -15.81
N PRO A 104 -10.25 -1.06 -15.03
CA PRO A 104 -10.28 -0.73 -13.59
C PRO A 104 -9.11 -1.32 -12.81
N LEU A 105 -8.68 -2.54 -13.16
CA LEU A 105 -7.53 -3.20 -12.55
C LEU A 105 -6.21 -2.45 -12.84
N SER A 106 -5.99 -2.07 -14.09
CA SER A 106 -4.82 -1.28 -14.50
C SER A 106 -4.80 0.06 -13.77
N ALA A 107 -5.91 0.80 -13.76
CA ALA A 107 -5.99 2.06 -13.02
C ALA A 107 -5.68 1.88 -11.52
N ASN A 108 -6.19 0.84 -10.86
CA ASN A 108 -5.89 0.56 -9.45
C ASN A 108 -4.41 0.24 -9.21
N LYS A 109 -3.80 -0.58 -10.08
CA LYS A 109 -2.36 -0.86 -10.03
C LYS A 109 -1.52 0.41 -10.19
N PHE A 110 -1.83 1.25 -11.18
CA PHE A 110 -1.10 2.49 -11.45
C PHE A 110 -1.28 3.53 -10.36
N ALA A 111 -2.46 3.61 -9.73
CA ALA A 111 -2.68 4.44 -8.54
C ALA A 111 -1.82 3.99 -7.35
N LEU A 112 -1.64 2.68 -7.13
CA LEU A 112 -0.73 2.19 -6.09
C LEU A 112 0.72 2.57 -6.40
N LYS A 113 1.14 2.45 -7.66
CA LYS A 113 2.46 2.90 -8.13
C LYS A 113 2.67 4.39 -7.90
N GLU A 114 1.67 5.22 -8.19
CA GLU A 114 1.67 6.66 -7.89
C GLU A 114 1.85 6.92 -6.38
N HIS A 115 1.05 6.24 -5.56
CA HIS A 115 1.09 6.38 -4.10
C HIS A 115 2.45 6.01 -3.52
N VAL A 116 3.02 4.87 -3.91
CA VAL A 116 4.33 4.40 -3.43
C VAL A 116 5.42 5.39 -3.83
N ASN A 117 5.41 5.91 -5.06
CA ASN A 117 6.42 6.87 -5.53
C ASN A 117 6.32 8.27 -4.88
N SER A 118 5.19 8.61 -4.25
CA SER A 118 5.04 9.86 -3.51
C SER A 118 6.01 9.94 -2.32
N PHE A 119 6.38 8.80 -1.73
CA PHE A 119 7.30 8.71 -0.60
C PHE A 119 8.77 8.61 -1.07
N PRO A 120 9.72 9.33 -0.46
CA PRO A 120 11.15 9.19 -0.74
C PRO A 120 11.62 7.74 -0.61
N GLN A 121 11.18 7.03 0.43
CA GLN A 121 11.50 5.63 0.67
C GLN A 121 11.03 4.75 -0.49
N GLY A 122 9.81 4.96 -0.98
CA GLY A 122 9.25 4.28 -2.14
C GLY A 122 10.08 4.44 -3.42
N ARG A 123 10.76 5.59 -3.58
CA ARG A 123 11.66 5.87 -4.71
C ARG A 123 13.02 5.19 -4.56
N CYS A 124 13.56 5.11 -3.33
CA CYS A 124 14.85 4.50 -3.03
C CYS A 124 14.88 2.97 -3.19
N TYR A 125 13.74 2.27 -3.11
CA TYR A 125 13.71 0.80 -3.28
C TYR A 125 14.10 0.31 -4.67
N LYS A 126 14.10 1.19 -5.68
CA LYS A 126 14.63 0.88 -7.02
C LYS A 126 16.10 0.44 -6.95
N GLU A 127 16.86 1.00 -6.01
CA GLU A 127 18.26 0.63 -5.79
C GLU A 127 18.35 -0.66 -4.97
N MET A 128 17.51 -0.83 -3.94
CA MET A 128 17.52 -2.04 -3.08
C MET A 128 17.14 -3.34 -3.81
N ILE A 129 16.21 -3.31 -4.78
CA ILE A 129 15.85 -4.53 -5.55
C ILE A 129 17.01 -4.99 -6.44
N ASN A 130 17.80 -4.08 -6.99
CA ASN A 130 19.02 -4.45 -7.71
C ASN A 130 20.05 -5.11 -6.78
N TYR A 131 20.21 -4.62 -5.54
CA TYR A 131 21.08 -5.27 -4.55
C TYR A 131 20.58 -6.65 -4.10
N LEU A 132 19.27 -6.84 -3.91
CA LEU A 132 18.72 -8.14 -3.52
C LEU A 132 18.76 -9.17 -4.66
N LEU A 133 18.65 -8.74 -5.92
CA LEU A 133 18.86 -9.63 -7.07
C LEU A 133 20.35 -10.00 -7.26
N TYR A 134 21.28 -9.10 -6.92
CA TYR A 134 22.72 -9.37 -7.01
C TYR A 134 23.26 -10.31 -5.93
N ILE A 135 22.57 -10.47 -4.80
CA ILE A 135 22.98 -11.40 -3.72
C ILE A 135 22.51 -12.85 -4.01
N TYR A 136 21.65 -13.04 -5.01
CA TYR A 136 21.13 -14.35 -5.44
C TYR A 136 21.69 -14.82 -6.80
N VAL A 137 22.87 -14.32 -7.21
CA VAL A 137 23.63 -14.84 -8.36
C VAL A 137 25.01 -15.28 -7.90
#